data_AF-A5N690-F1
#
_entry.id   AF-A5N690-F1
#
_cell.length_a   1.000
_cell.length_b   1.000
_cell.length_c   1.000
_cell.angle_alpha   90.00
_cell.angle_beta   90.00
_cell.angle_gamma   90.00
#
_symmetry.space_group_name_H-M   'P 1'
#
loop_
_entity.id
_entity.type
_entity.pdbx_description
1 polymer ?
#
loop_
_entity_poly.entity_id
_entity_poly.type
_entity_poly.pdbx_seq_one_letter_code
_entity_poly.pdbx_strand_id
1 'polypeptide(L)'
;MLMDISTSGGKLLAWIGLALLIVHAVFGAVFTIQAVQSGKKSEKWYLKQNSRFWTRRFSGIAILILVFFHFGVYGETVNGTYELKEFTTFKFVTQILLIFALFVNIRPLLISLGLLQYKERKEDIFVVISVLLLFFTGAVLFYYIRWQFL
;
A
#
# COMPACT_ATOMS: atom_id res chain seq x y z
N MET A 1 -20.81 -16.21 13.51
CA MET A 1 -19.69 -16.23 14.47
C MET A 1 -18.48 -16.86 13.79
N LEU A 2 -17.73 -16.08 13.01
CA LEU A 2 -16.59 -16.54 12.23
C LEU A 2 -15.34 -15.89 12.83
N MET A 3 -14.60 -16.73 13.57
CA MET A 3 -13.30 -16.52 14.21
C MET A 3 -13.24 -15.60 15.44
N ASP A 4 -13.13 -16.26 16.59
CA ASP A 4 -12.75 -15.79 17.93
C ASP A 4 -11.29 -15.25 18.01
N ILE A 5 -10.75 -14.76 16.88
CA ILE A 5 -9.45 -14.06 16.79
C ILE A 5 -9.56 -12.63 17.36
N SER A 6 -10.77 -12.21 17.74
CA SER A 6 -11.10 -10.83 18.12
C SER A 6 -10.69 -10.42 19.55
N THR A 7 -10.19 -11.32 20.39
CA THR A 7 -10.13 -11.02 21.84
C THR A 7 -8.78 -10.51 22.37
N SER A 8 -7.65 -10.62 21.64
CA SER A 8 -6.41 -9.90 22.01
C SER A 8 -5.36 -9.84 20.89
N GLY A 9 -5.13 -10.97 20.21
CA GLY A 9 -4.08 -11.10 19.18
C GLY A 9 -4.29 -10.19 17.97
N GLY A 10 -5.50 -10.11 17.43
CA GLY A 10 -5.82 -9.21 16.31
C GLY A 10 -5.66 -7.72 16.66
N LYS A 11 -6.01 -7.34 17.89
CA LYS A 11 -5.83 -5.96 18.39
C LYS A 11 -4.35 -5.63 18.55
N LEU A 12 -3.56 -6.53 19.12
CA LEU A 12 -2.12 -6.37 19.26
C LEU A 12 -1.45 -6.21 17.88
N LEU A 13 -1.81 -7.07 16.92
CA LEU A 13 -1.27 -7.01 15.56
C LEU A 13 -1.62 -5.69 14.86
N ALA A 14 -2.85 -5.19 15.06
CA ALA A 14 -3.27 -3.89 14.52
C ALA A 14 -2.45 -2.73 15.12
N TRP A 15 -2.20 -2.75 16.44
CA TRP A 15 -1.35 -1.74 17.09
C TRP A 15 0.10 -1.80 16.64
N ILE A 16 0.67 -3.00 16.48
CA ILE A 16 2.02 -3.19 15.93
C ILE A 16 2.08 -2.65 14.50
N GLY A 17 1.10 -3.00 13.67
CA GLY A 17 1.00 -2.51 12.30
C GLY A 17 0.92 -0.99 12.23
N LEU A 18 0.09 -0.38 13.08
CA LEU A 18 -0.04 1.08 13.18
C LEU A 18 1.28 1.74 13.62
N ALA A 19 1.95 1.19 14.63
CA ALA A 19 3.23 1.71 15.10
C ALA A 19 4.30 1.67 14.00
N LEU A 20 4.41 0.54 13.29
CA LEU A 20 5.33 0.41 12.15
C LEU A 20 4.99 1.39 11.02
N LEU A 21 3.70 1.60 10.73
CA LEU A 21 3.25 2.56 9.73
C LEU A 21 3.65 4.00 10.09
N ILE A 22 3.46 4.39 11.35
CA ILE A 22 3.85 5.72 11.86
C ILE A 22 5.36 5.90 11.76
N VAL A 23 6.14 4.93 12.23
CA VAL A 23 7.61 4.95 12.15
C VAL A 23 8.06 5.10 10.68
N HIS A 24 7.48 4.32 9.78
CA HIS A 24 7.78 4.40 8.35
C HIS A 24 7.45 5.78 7.76
N ALA A 25 6.29 6.36 8.12
CA ALA A 25 5.88 7.67 7.66
C ALA A 25 6.82 8.78 8.15
N VAL A 26 7.24 8.73 9.43
CA VAL A 26 8.18 9.70 10.02
C VAL A 26 9.53 9.66 9.32
N PHE A 27 10.15 8.48 9.20
CA PHE A 27 11.43 8.35 8.50
C PHE A 27 11.30 8.74 7.03
N GLY A 28 10.20 8.36 6.37
CA GLY A 28 9.90 8.77 5.00
C GLY A 28 9.86 10.29 4.83
N ALA A 29 9.20 11.00 5.75
CA ALA A 29 9.12 12.46 5.75
C ALA A 29 10.48 13.11 6.00
N VAL A 30 11.21 12.67 7.04
CA VAL A 30 12.55 13.19 7.38
C VAL A 30 13.51 13.08 6.19
N PHE A 31 13.61 11.89 5.57
CA PHE A 31 14.50 11.70 4.42
C PHE A 31 14.05 12.46 3.17
N THR A 32 12.76 12.69 3.01
CA THR A 32 12.25 13.51 1.89
C THR A 32 12.60 14.98 2.10
N ILE A 33 12.43 15.52 3.31
CA ILE A 33 12.81 16.89 3.66
C ILE A 33 14.30 17.11 3.45
N GLN A 34 15.14 16.19 3.95
CA GLN A 34 16.59 16.25 3.73
C GLN A 34 16.95 16.24 2.24
N ALA A 35 16.30 15.39 1.43
CA ALA A 35 16.52 15.36 -0.02
C ALA A 35 16.15 16.70 -0.69
N VAL A 36 15.03 17.32 -0.30
CA VAL A 36 14.63 18.64 -0.79
C VAL A 36 15.64 19.71 -0.38
N GLN A 37 16.07 19.73 0.89
CA GLN A 37 17.03 20.71 1.41
C GLN A 37 18.39 20.59 0.71
N SER A 38 18.89 19.38 0.51
CA SER A 38 20.13 19.13 -0.23
C SER A 38 20.04 19.59 -1.69
N GLY A 39 18.90 19.38 -2.34
CA GLY A 39 18.66 19.87 -3.70
C GLY A 39 18.60 21.40 -3.81
N LYS A 40 18.04 22.07 -2.79
CA LYS A 40 18.04 23.54 -2.70
C LYS A 40 19.44 24.09 -2.48
N LYS A 41 20.21 23.49 -1.58
CA LYS A 41 21.60 23.92 -1.27
C LYS A 41 22.56 23.75 -2.44
N SER A 42 22.34 22.76 -3.30
CA SER A 42 23.22 22.52 -4.45
C SER A 42 22.85 23.33 -5.69
N GLU A 43 21.76 24.12 -5.66
CA GLU A 43 21.13 24.80 -6.81
C GLU A 43 20.79 23.89 -8.00
N LYS A 44 20.93 22.57 -7.85
CA LYS A 44 20.72 21.57 -8.90
C LYS A 44 19.53 20.70 -8.52
N TRP A 45 18.34 21.20 -8.83
CA TRP A 45 17.11 20.44 -8.61
C TRP A 45 16.90 19.43 -9.73
N TYR A 46 17.42 18.22 -9.53
CA TYR A 46 17.37 17.13 -10.49
C TYR A 46 16.00 16.42 -10.55
N LEU A 47 14.89 17.15 -10.71
CA LEU A 47 13.54 16.55 -10.74
C LEU A 47 13.39 15.51 -11.85
N LYS A 48 13.86 15.84 -13.06
CA LYS A 48 13.74 14.97 -14.23
C LYS A 48 14.69 13.77 -14.14
N GLN A 49 15.93 14.01 -13.73
CA GLN A 49 16.97 12.99 -13.59
C GLN A 49 16.67 12.03 -12.42
N ASN A 50 16.04 12.54 -11.36
CA ASN A 50 15.59 11.76 -10.20
C ASN A 50 14.09 11.42 -10.26
N SER A 51 13.48 11.40 -11.45
CA SER A 51 12.05 11.09 -11.63
C SER A 51 11.65 9.80 -10.92
N ARG A 52 12.43 8.73 -11.08
CA ARG A 52 12.20 7.44 -10.40
C ARG A 52 12.25 7.54 -8.87
N PHE A 53 13.02 8.46 -8.30
CA PHE A 53 13.04 8.70 -6.86
C PHE A 53 11.76 9.42 -6.43
N TRP A 54 11.38 10.49 -7.14
CA TRP A 54 10.18 11.28 -6.82
C TRP A 54 8.90 10.48 -7.00
N THR A 55 8.79 9.68 -8.06
CA THR A 55 7.66 8.76 -8.26
C THR A 55 7.46 7.85 -7.04
N ARG A 56 8.53 7.35 -6.42
CA ARG A 56 8.45 6.53 -5.19
C ARG A 56 8.00 7.33 -3.98
N ARG A 57 8.46 8.59 -3.85
CA ARG A 57 8.04 9.46 -2.74
C ARG A 57 6.55 9.78 -2.83
N PHE A 58 6.07 10.14 -4.01
CA PHE A 58 4.65 10.39 -4.24
C PHE A 58 3.80 9.13 -4.09
N SER A 59 4.24 7.99 -4.63
CA SER A 59 3.51 6.73 -4.44
C SER A 59 3.52 6.24 -3.00
N GLY A 60 4.60 6.49 -2.23
CA GLY A 60 4.65 6.22 -0.79
C GLY A 60 3.61 7.04 -0.01
N ILE A 61 3.49 8.33 -0.30
CA ILE A 61 2.44 9.19 0.29
C ILE A 61 1.06 8.67 -0.12
N ALA A 62 0.87 8.29 -1.39
CA ALA A 62 -0.38 7.71 -1.85
C ALA A 62 -0.73 6.43 -1.08
N ILE A 63 0.23 5.52 -0.85
CA ILE A 63 0.00 4.31 -0.04
C ILE A 63 -0.47 4.67 1.37
N LEU A 64 0.17 5.64 2.05
CA LEU A 64 -0.23 6.04 3.41
C LEU A 64 -1.70 6.50 3.45
N ILE A 65 -2.13 7.27 2.46
CA ILE A 65 -3.51 7.75 2.33
C ILE A 65 -4.47 6.60 1.97
N LEU A 66 -4.09 5.76 1.01
CA LEU A 66 -4.96 4.69 0.51
C LEU A 66 -5.12 3.54 1.51
N VAL A 67 -4.12 3.25 2.34
CA VAL A 67 -4.22 2.28 3.44
C VAL A 67 -5.24 2.75 4.50
N PHE A 68 -5.32 4.05 4.76
CA PHE A 68 -6.37 4.60 5.63
C PHE A 68 -7.78 4.29 5.08
N PHE A 69 -7.99 4.47 3.77
CA PHE A 69 -9.25 4.10 3.14
C PHE A 69 -9.51 2.59 3.14
N HIS A 70 -8.45 1.78 2.97
CA HIS A 70 -8.52 0.32 3.01
C HIS A 70 -9.01 -0.22 4.36
N PHE A 71 -8.62 0.39 5.48
CA PHE A 71 -9.09 -0.06 6.80
C PHE A 71 -10.35 0.67 7.29
N GLY A 72 -10.51 1.95 6.96
CA GLY A 72 -11.50 2.81 7.62
C GLY A 72 -12.91 2.80 7.04
N VAL A 73 -13.10 2.42 5.77
CA VAL A 73 -14.37 2.68 5.06
C VAL A 73 -15.22 1.41 4.87
N TYR A 74 -14.73 0.25 5.31
CA TYR A 74 -15.28 -1.05 4.91
C TYR A 74 -16.43 -1.58 5.76
N GLY A 75 -16.52 -1.17 7.01
CA GLY A 75 -17.61 -1.60 7.88
C GLY A 75 -17.79 -0.68 9.07
N GLU A 76 -18.92 -0.86 9.72
CA GLU A 76 -19.38 -0.10 10.87
C GLU A 76 -19.87 -1.07 11.94
N THR A 77 -19.77 -0.68 13.20
CA THR A 77 -20.36 -1.48 14.29
C THR A 77 -21.72 -0.88 14.64
N VAL A 78 -22.79 -1.53 14.18
CA VAL A 78 -24.17 -1.16 14.51
C VAL A 78 -24.63 -2.07 15.64
N ASN A 79 -25.01 -1.50 16.79
CA ASN A 79 -25.51 -2.24 17.95
C ASN A 79 -24.61 -3.41 18.40
N GLY A 80 -23.29 -3.24 18.33
CA GLY A 80 -22.30 -4.26 18.73
C GLY A 80 -22.02 -5.33 17.67
N THR A 81 -22.67 -5.29 16.51
CA THR A 81 -22.41 -6.19 15.39
C THR A 81 -21.65 -5.45 14.29
N TYR A 82 -20.57 -6.04 13.77
CA TYR A 82 -19.83 -5.48 12.65
C TYR A 82 -20.56 -5.77 11.33
N GLU A 83 -21.03 -4.72 10.67
CA GLU A 83 -21.72 -4.78 9.40
C GLU A 83 -20.83 -4.20 8.28
N LEU A 84 -20.79 -4.91 7.14
CA LEU A 84 -20.05 -4.47 5.96
C LEU A 84 -20.85 -3.42 5.20
N LYS A 85 -20.22 -2.28 4.90
CA LYS A 85 -20.82 -1.25 4.06
C LYS A 85 -20.73 -1.62 2.59
N GLU A 86 -21.71 -1.18 1.81
CA GLU A 86 -21.75 -1.35 0.35
C GLU A 86 -20.40 -0.99 -0.30
N PHE A 87 -19.97 -1.82 -1.26
CA PHE A 87 -18.72 -1.60 -1.96
C PHE A 87 -18.93 -0.65 -3.15
N THR A 88 -18.87 0.65 -2.86
CA THR A 88 -19.09 1.72 -3.85
C THR A 88 -17.94 1.89 -4.84
N THR A 89 -18.18 2.64 -5.92
CA THR A 89 -17.14 3.01 -6.90
C THR A 89 -15.93 3.71 -6.28
N PHE A 90 -16.15 4.53 -5.24
CA PHE A 90 -15.06 5.16 -4.50
C PHE A 90 -14.13 4.13 -3.84
N LYS A 91 -14.70 3.15 -3.14
CA LYS A 91 -13.94 2.05 -2.53
C LYS A 91 -13.21 1.21 -3.59
N PHE A 92 -13.86 0.95 -4.72
CA PHE A 92 -13.22 0.28 -5.85
C PHE A 92 -11.97 1.04 -6.33
N VAL A 93 -12.12 2.32 -6.66
CA VAL A 93 -11.01 3.15 -7.18
C VAL A 93 -9.86 3.23 -6.19
N THR A 94 -10.14 3.45 -4.91
CA THR A 94 -9.08 3.51 -3.88
C THR A 94 -8.31 2.20 -3.74
N GLN A 95 -8.96 1.04 -3.85
CA GLN A 95 -8.28 -0.27 -3.81
C GLN A 95 -7.42 -0.51 -5.05
N ILE A 96 -7.91 -0.17 -6.24
CA ILE A 96 -7.12 -0.30 -7.48
C ILE A 96 -5.89 0.62 -7.44
N LEU A 97 -6.06 1.85 -6.98
CA LEU A 97 -4.95 2.79 -6.79
C LEU A 97 -3.94 2.27 -5.76
N LEU A 98 -4.40 1.59 -4.69
CA LEU A 98 -3.50 1.01 -3.68
C LEU A 98 -2.64 -0.10 -4.29
N ILE A 99 -3.26 -1.02 -5.04
CA ILE A 99 -2.55 -2.10 -5.74
C ILE A 99 -1.51 -1.51 -6.71
N PHE A 100 -1.88 -0.49 -7.47
CA PHE A 100 -0.98 0.19 -8.39
C PHE A 100 0.19 0.90 -7.67
N ALA A 101 -0.10 1.60 -6.56
CA ALA A 101 0.93 2.27 -5.78
C ALA A 101 1.92 1.27 -5.14
N LEU A 102 1.44 0.09 -4.73
CA LEU A 102 2.29 -1.01 -4.26
C LEU A 102 3.18 -1.55 -5.38
N PHE A 103 2.63 -1.75 -6.59
CA PHE A 103 3.39 -2.19 -7.77
C PHE A 103 4.61 -1.30 -8.06
N VAL A 104 4.44 0.03 -7.98
CA VAL A 104 5.53 1.00 -8.17
C VAL A 104 6.68 0.80 -7.17
N ASN A 105 6.39 0.32 -5.96
CA ASN A 105 7.35 0.20 -4.86
C ASN A 105 7.93 -1.22 -4.67
N ILE A 106 7.46 -2.21 -5.42
CA ILE A 106 7.92 -3.60 -5.31
C ILE A 106 9.40 -3.76 -5.63
N ARG A 107 9.87 -3.20 -6.75
CA ARG A 107 11.28 -3.38 -7.14
C ARG A 107 12.27 -2.83 -6.08
N PRO A 108 12.11 -1.58 -5.58
CA PRO A 108 12.93 -1.09 -4.47
C PRO A 108 12.89 -1.98 -3.22
N LEU A 109 11.70 -2.49 -2.85
CA LEU A 109 11.53 -3.38 -1.72
C LEU A 109 12.34 -4.68 -1.90
N LEU A 110 12.25 -5.30 -3.08
CA LEU A 110 13.01 -6.52 -3.38
C LEU A 110 14.54 -6.27 -3.36
N ILE A 111 14.99 -5.07 -3.74
CA ILE A 111 16.40 -4.68 -3.62
C ILE A 111 16.80 -4.57 -2.15
N SER A 112 16.00 -3.89 -1.31
CA SER A 112 16.32 -3.76 0.12
C SER A 112 16.30 -5.10 0.87
N LEU A 113 15.50 -6.07 0.39
CA LEU A 113 15.45 -7.42 0.95
C LEU A 113 16.57 -8.35 0.40
N GLY A 114 17.42 -7.86 -0.51
CA GLY A 114 18.49 -8.67 -1.13
C GLY A 114 17.98 -9.72 -2.13
N LEU A 115 16.68 -9.74 -2.45
CA LEU A 115 16.05 -10.78 -3.28
C LEU A 115 16.41 -10.67 -4.77
N LEU A 116 16.88 -9.51 -5.23
CA LEU A 116 17.27 -9.29 -6.63
C LEU A 116 18.77 -9.54 -6.91
N GLN A 117 19.54 -10.08 -5.96
CA GLN A 117 20.96 -10.35 -6.15
C GLN A 117 21.21 -11.48 -7.17
N TYR A 118 20.31 -12.47 -7.24
CA TYR A 118 20.41 -13.59 -8.17
C TYR A 118 19.67 -13.29 -9.47
N LYS A 119 20.41 -13.19 -10.59
CA LYS A 119 19.84 -12.91 -11.91
C LYS A 119 18.78 -13.92 -12.33
N GLU A 120 19.00 -15.20 -12.03
CA GLU A 120 18.11 -16.30 -12.42
C GLU A 120 16.75 -16.22 -11.73
N ARG A 121 16.71 -15.92 -10.43
CA ARG A 121 15.47 -15.86 -9.64
C ARG A 121 14.70 -14.56 -9.80
N LYS A 122 15.34 -13.51 -10.33
CA LYS A 122 14.73 -12.18 -10.47
C LYS A 122 13.45 -12.25 -11.31
N GLU A 123 13.49 -12.93 -12.45
CA GLU A 123 12.34 -13.01 -13.36
C GLU A 123 11.18 -13.76 -12.70
N ASP A 124 11.46 -14.91 -12.09
CA ASP A 124 10.46 -15.69 -11.35
C ASP A 124 9.76 -14.87 -10.26
N ILE A 125 10.51 -14.09 -9.49
CA ILE A 125 9.93 -13.23 -8.44
C ILE A 125 9.00 -12.18 -9.03
N PHE A 126 9.39 -11.54 -10.14
CA PHE A 126 8.54 -10.56 -10.81
C PHE A 126 7.28 -11.19 -11.39
N VAL A 127 7.36 -12.41 -11.93
CA VAL A 127 6.20 -13.16 -12.44
C VAL A 127 5.25 -13.49 -11.29
N VAL A 128 5.74 -14.07 -10.19
CA VAL A 128 4.93 -14.42 -9.02
C VAL A 128 4.21 -13.19 -8.47
N ILE A 129 4.92 -12.09 -8.29
CA ILE A 129 4.33 -10.85 -7.76
C ILE A 129 3.30 -10.27 -8.75
N SER A 130 3.58 -10.33 -10.05
CA SER A 130 2.65 -9.81 -11.06
C SER A 130 1.35 -10.62 -11.11
N VAL A 131 1.45 -11.95 -11.04
CA VAL A 131 0.27 -12.85 -10.97
C VAL A 131 -0.54 -12.57 -9.69
N LEU A 132 0.13 -12.41 -8.56
CA LEU A 132 -0.52 -12.12 -7.28
C LEU A 132 -1.23 -10.75 -7.29
N LEU A 133 -0.62 -9.70 -7.86
CA LEU A 133 -1.28 -8.40 -8.02
C LEU A 133 -2.45 -8.45 -9.00
N LEU A 134 -2.33 -9.21 -10.09
CA LEU A 134 -3.41 -9.42 -11.04
C LEU A 134 -4.59 -10.14 -10.37
N PHE A 135 -4.31 -11.17 -9.57
CA PHE A 135 -5.31 -11.87 -8.77
C PHE A 135 -6.04 -10.91 -7.83
N PHE A 136 -5.32 -10.07 -7.07
CA PHE A 136 -5.97 -9.08 -6.20
C PHE A 136 -6.80 -8.06 -6.98
N THR A 137 -6.33 -7.61 -8.13
CA THR A 137 -7.07 -6.71 -9.02
C THR A 137 -8.37 -7.36 -9.48
N GLY A 138 -8.31 -8.61 -9.94
CA GLY A 138 -9.49 -9.40 -10.34
C GLY A 138 -10.46 -9.64 -9.18
N ALA A 139 -9.96 -9.94 -7.98
CA ALA A 139 -10.78 -10.11 -6.80
C ALA A 139 -11.54 -8.83 -6.41
N VAL A 140 -10.87 -7.67 -6.44
CA VAL A 140 -11.50 -6.36 -6.19
C VAL A 140 -12.55 -6.05 -7.26
N LEU A 141 -12.27 -6.33 -8.53
CA LEU A 141 -13.21 -6.14 -9.63
C LEU A 141 -14.44 -7.03 -9.47
N PHE A 142 -14.25 -8.33 -9.21
CA PHE A 142 -15.34 -9.27 -8.98
C PHE A 142 -16.20 -8.86 -7.79
N TYR A 143 -15.57 -8.44 -6.69
CA TYR A 143 -16.27 -7.98 -5.50
C TYR A 143 -17.10 -6.72 -5.77
N TYR A 144 -16.59 -5.79 -6.57
CA TYR A 144 -17.32 -4.61 -7.03
C TYR A 144 -18.53 -5.00 -7.89
N ILE A 145 -18.34 -5.85 -8.90
CA ILE A 145 -19.42 -6.31 -9.77
C ILE A 145 -20.51 -6.99 -8.95
N ARG A 146 -20.11 -7.86 -8.02
CA ARG A 146 -21.03 -8.57 -7.12
C ARG A 146 -21.87 -7.62 -6.27
N TRP A 147 -21.31 -6.50 -5.80
CA TRP A 147 -22.08 -5.55 -4.99
C TRP A 147 -22.99 -4.64 -5.81
N GLN A 148 -22.65 -4.38 -7.08
CA GLN A 148 -23.37 -3.39 -7.90
C GLN A 148 -24.41 -4.02 -8.84
N PHE A 149 -24.24 -5.30 -9.22
CA PHE A 149 -25.04 -5.92 -10.29
C PHE A 149 -25.61 -7.30 -9.95
N LEU A 150 -25.18 -7.94 -8.86
CA LEU A 150 -25.62 -9.28 -8.45
C LEU A 150 -26.30 -9.21 -7.07
#